data_AF-A0A6C0F5L5-F1
#
_entry.id   AF-A0A6C0F5L5-F1
#
_cell.length_a   1.000
_cell.length_b   1.000
_cell.length_c   1.000
_cell.angle_alpha   90.00
_cell.angle_beta   90.00
_cell.angle_gamma   90.00
#
_symmetry.space_group_name_H-M   'P 1'
#
loop_
_entity.id
_entity.type
_entity.pdbx_description
1 polymer ?
#
loop_
_entity_poly.entity_id
_entity_poly.type
_entity_poly.pdbx_seq_one_letter_code
_entity_poly.pdbx_strand_id
1 'polypeptide(L)'
;MSNCFDEYIELIKCSIKAKEKISTMTYVNISTMTIIAQLDQEIDISILNSNFSTTGYPICTIIPAKEHHEYNLTARGKKKKSFYNQTTIRFVDHTTKSIKIFSNGKLQITGVTSPLEAEDICKIICTIINKIPFCTCNKIDLISYKIAMINTNFCYNVGIDIKELKKLLTKLPNIQVSFDSDRYPGLNIKHKNSDDTYTSILFFTTGSVVITGVKSFKGINEAFTIITDIISKNFDKLKTNLKVNSPKTKKNILSKHNGYYKKDLRCAGIKC
;
A
#
# COMPACT_ATOMS: atom_id res chain seq x y z
N MET A 1 -2.32 -10.49 15.24
CA MET A 1 -1.23 -9.58 14.83
C MET A 1 0.04 -10.33 14.47
N SER A 2 0.48 -11.34 15.24
CA SER A 2 1.69 -12.16 14.97
C SER A 2 1.78 -12.64 13.52
N ASN A 3 0.76 -13.36 13.04
CA ASN A 3 0.83 -13.98 11.71
C ASN A 3 1.05 -12.98 10.55
N CYS A 4 0.47 -11.77 10.60
CA CYS A 4 0.66 -10.78 9.53
C CYS A 4 2.08 -10.20 9.52
N PHE A 5 2.66 -9.97 10.70
CA PHE A 5 4.03 -9.49 10.81
C PHE A 5 5.02 -10.57 10.38
N ASP A 6 4.79 -11.82 10.78
CA ASP A 6 5.62 -12.96 10.39
C ASP A 6 5.63 -13.16 8.86
N GLU A 7 4.46 -13.11 8.21
CA GLU A 7 4.38 -13.18 6.75
C GLU A 7 5.09 -12.01 6.04
N TYR A 8 5.03 -10.81 6.62
CA TYR A 8 5.78 -9.64 6.13
C TYR A 8 7.29 -9.87 6.25
N ILE A 9 7.76 -10.38 7.39
CA ILE A 9 9.19 -10.70 7.59
C ILE A 9 9.65 -11.77 6.60
N GLU A 10 8.84 -12.79 6.35
CA GLU A 10 9.14 -13.80 5.33
C GLU A 10 9.25 -13.20 3.91
N LEU A 11 8.40 -12.21 3.57
CA LEU A 11 8.54 -11.48 2.30
C LEU A 11 9.89 -10.77 2.18
N ILE A 12 10.33 -10.12 3.24
CA ILE A 12 11.62 -9.44 3.25
C ILE A 12 12.77 -10.44 3.10
N LYS A 13 12.73 -11.57 3.81
CA LYS A 13 13.72 -12.65 3.67
C LYS A 13 13.76 -13.22 2.25
N CYS A 14 12.59 -13.50 1.66
CA CYS A 14 12.48 -13.96 0.28
C CYS A 14 13.07 -12.94 -0.69
N SER A 15 12.79 -11.65 -0.48
CA SER A 15 13.35 -10.58 -1.30
C SER A 15 14.88 -10.50 -1.21
N ILE A 16 15.48 -10.75 -0.04
CA ILE A 16 16.94 -10.76 0.14
C ILE A 16 17.55 -11.93 -0.63
N LYS A 17 17.05 -13.15 -0.41
CA LYS A 17 17.51 -14.36 -1.11
C LYS A 17 17.39 -14.25 -2.64
N ALA A 18 16.29 -13.66 -3.12
CA ALA A 18 16.09 -13.41 -4.54
C ALA A 18 17.14 -12.45 -5.13
N LYS A 19 17.52 -11.41 -4.37
CA LYS A 19 18.56 -10.46 -4.79
C LYS A 19 19.95 -11.09 -4.82
N GLU A 20 20.24 -12.05 -3.95
CA GLU A 20 21.49 -12.83 -4.01
C GLU A 20 21.60 -13.61 -5.34
N LYS A 21 20.48 -14.15 -5.83
CA LYS A 21 20.40 -14.82 -7.14
C LYS A 21 20.42 -13.85 -8.32
N ILE A 22 19.77 -12.69 -8.19
CA ILE A 22 19.69 -11.66 -9.23
C ILE A 22 20.17 -10.33 -8.66
N SER A 23 21.48 -10.11 -8.68
CA SER A 23 22.16 -9.01 -8.00
C SER A 23 21.65 -7.61 -8.40
N THR A 24 21.19 -7.45 -9.64
CA THR A 24 20.65 -6.19 -10.17
C THR A 24 19.29 -5.82 -9.58
N MET A 25 18.53 -6.79 -9.05
CA MET A 25 17.16 -6.58 -8.58
C MET A 25 17.10 -5.64 -7.37
N THR A 26 16.08 -4.79 -7.28
CA THR A 26 15.76 -4.05 -6.05
C THR A 26 15.06 -4.97 -5.05
N TYR A 27 15.10 -4.62 -3.77
CA TYR A 27 14.23 -5.29 -2.80
C TYR A 27 12.74 -5.03 -3.12
N VAL A 28 11.88 -5.95 -2.69
CA VAL A 28 10.44 -5.75 -2.68
C VAL A 28 10.11 -4.62 -1.73
N ASN A 29 9.38 -3.62 -2.25
CA ASN A 29 8.97 -2.46 -1.50
C ASN A 29 7.44 -2.43 -1.39
N ILE A 30 6.94 -2.28 -0.16
CA ILE A 30 5.51 -2.04 0.08
C ILE A 30 5.23 -0.58 -0.27
N SER A 31 4.63 -0.36 -1.43
CA SER A 31 4.35 0.99 -1.94
C SER A 31 3.20 1.67 -1.19
N THR A 32 2.17 0.89 -0.82
CA THR A 32 1.06 1.32 0.02
C THR A 32 0.24 0.11 0.44
N MET A 33 -0.42 0.23 1.59
CA MET A 33 -1.49 -0.61 2.07
C MET A 33 -2.73 0.25 2.33
N THR A 34 -3.89 -0.37 2.17
CA THR A 34 -5.17 0.15 2.62
C THR A 34 -5.62 -0.66 3.82
N ILE A 35 -5.88 0.01 4.92
CA ILE A 35 -6.37 -0.58 6.17
C ILE A 35 -7.81 -0.15 6.38
N ILE A 36 -8.66 -1.09 6.78
CA ILE A 36 -10.00 -0.83 7.28
C ILE A 36 -10.00 -1.17 8.75
N ALA A 37 -10.32 -0.19 9.61
CA ALA A 37 -10.43 -0.39 11.04
C ALA A 37 -11.84 -0.07 11.52
N GLN A 38 -12.21 -0.65 12.66
CA GLN A 38 -13.47 -0.41 13.35
C GLN A 38 -13.15 0.05 14.76
N LEU A 39 -13.72 1.19 15.12
CA LEU A 39 -13.72 1.72 16.48
C LEU A 39 -15.01 1.33 17.20
N ASP A 40 -15.01 1.42 18.52
CA ASP A 40 -16.11 0.96 19.38
C ASP A 40 -17.22 1.98 19.63
N GLN A 41 -17.04 3.23 19.18
CA GLN A 41 -18.04 4.29 19.32
C GLN A 41 -18.40 4.90 17.96
N GLU A 42 -19.63 5.40 17.88
CA GLU A 42 -20.01 6.38 16.87
C GLU A 42 -19.32 7.73 17.14
N ILE A 43 -19.13 8.50 16.07
CA ILE A 43 -18.35 9.74 16.07
C ILE A 43 -19.22 10.85 15.48
N ASP A 44 -19.37 11.94 16.23
CA ASP A 44 -19.95 13.17 15.70
C ASP A 44 -18.94 13.86 14.76
N ILE A 45 -19.18 13.72 13.46
CA ILE A 45 -18.31 14.28 12.41
C ILE A 45 -18.32 15.81 12.42
N SER A 46 -19.41 16.46 12.84
CA SER A 46 -19.51 17.91 12.89
C SER A 46 -18.65 18.48 14.01
N ILE A 47 -18.75 17.88 15.21
CA ILE A 47 -17.91 18.24 16.37
C ILE A 47 -16.45 17.94 16.05
N LEU A 48 -16.16 16.78 15.44
CA LEU A 48 -14.81 16.43 15.00
C LEU A 48 -14.23 17.49 14.07
N ASN A 49 -14.97 17.91 13.03
CA ASN A 49 -14.51 18.94 12.08
C ASN A 49 -14.24 20.29 12.76
N SER A 50 -15.16 20.73 13.62
CA SER A 50 -15.12 22.08 14.21
C SER A 50 -14.05 22.23 15.29
N ASN A 51 -13.73 21.13 15.99
CA ASN A 51 -12.82 21.15 17.13
C ASN A 51 -11.51 20.39 16.85
N PHE A 52 -11.28 19.99 15.60
CA PHE A 52 -10.05 19.28 15.23
C PHE A 52 -8.84 20.18 15.46
N SER A 53 -7.97 19.75 16.36
CA SER A 53 -6.68 20.38 16.56
C SER A 53 -5.62 19.32 16.77
N THR A 54 -4.47 19.50 16.13
CA THR A 54 -3.29 18.69 16.39
C THR A 54 -2.09 19.58 16.54
N THR A 55 -1.43 19.49 17.69
CA THR A 55 -0.16 20.14 17.96
C THR A 55 0.96 19.11 17.91
N GLY A 56 2.01 19.39 17.15
CA GLY A 56 3.21 18.57 17.08
C GLY A 56 3.20 17.53 15.95
N TYR A 57 4.03 16.51 16.13
CA TYR A 57 4.28 15.46 15.13
C TYR A 57 3.56 14.17 15.55
N PRO A 58 2.90 13.42 14.63
CA PRO A 58 2.75 13.66 13.19
C PRO A 58 1.81 14.85 12.89
N ILE A 59 1.98 15.46 11.72
CA ILE A 59 1.15 16.61 11.31
C ILE A 59 -0.17 16.06 10.76
N CYS A 60 -1.28 16.39 11.41
CA CYS A 60 -2.60 16.02 10.93
C CYS A 60 -3.37 17.27 10.50
N THR A 61 -4.07 17.18 9.38
CA THR A 61 -4.93 18.25 8.88
C THR A 61 -6.27 17.66 8.50
N ILE A 62 -7.35 18.21 9.05
CA ILE A 62 -8.70 17.78 8.69
C ILE A 62 -9.11 18.39 7.36
N ILE A 63 -9.76 17.58 6.53
CA ILE A 63 -10.32 17.93 5.23
C ILE A 63 -11.79 17.51 5.30
N PRO A 64 -12.70 18.43 5.69
CA PRO A 64 -14.11 18.14 5.80
C PRO A 64 -14.71 17.79 4.43
N ALA A 65 -15.77 16.98 4.44
CA ALA A 65 -16.59 16.79 3.24
C ALA A 65 -17.38 18.08 2.95
N LYS A 66 -17.65 18.34 1.65
CA LYS A 66 -18.41 19.52 1.23
C LYS A 66 -19.87 19.48 1.72
N GLU A 67 -20.42 20.65 2.07
CA GLU A 67 -21.77 20.79 2.64
C GLU A 67 -22.93 20.57 1.64
N HIS A 68 -24.20 20.38 2.09
CA HIS A 68 -25.38 20.01 1.24
C HIS A 68 -25.73 21.08 0.21
N HIS A 69 -25.31 22.30 0.48
CA HIS A 69 -25.51 23.45 -0.37
C HIS A 69 -24.31 23.74 -1.29
N GLU A 70 -23.18 23.04 -1.11
CA GLU A 70 -22.03 23.11 -1.99
C GLU A 70 -21.95 21.90 -2.91
N TYR A 71 -22.46 22.02 -4.14
CA TYR A 71 -22.31 20.98 -5.16
C TYR A 71 -21.36 21.41 -6.27
N ASN A 72 -20.44 20.53 -6.64
CA ASN A 72 -19.74 20.65 -7.91
C ASN A 72 -20.51 19.84 -8.96
N LEU A 73 -20.79 20.46 -10.10
CA LEU A 73 -21.25 19.76 -11.28
C LEU A 73 -20.06 19.02 -11.91
N THR A 74 -20.28 17.81 -12.41
CA THR A 74 -19.30 17.16 -13.31
C THR A 74 -19.24 17.94 -14.63
N ALA A 75 -18.20 17.72 -15.46
CA ALA A 75 -18.15 18.28 -16.83
C ALA A 75 -19.38 17.91 -17.68
N ARG A 76 -20.20 16.93 -17.24
CA ARG A 76 -21.46 16.49 -17.85
C ARG A 76 -22.71 16.95 -17.06
N GLY A 77 -22.60 17.95 -16.19
CA GLY A 77 -23.75 18.56 -15.49
C GLY A 77 -24.37 17.74 -14.35
N LYS A 78 -23.81 16.59 -13.95
CA LYS A 78 -24.33 15.81 -12.81
C LYS A 78 -23.84 16.37 -11.47
N LYS A 79 -24.76 16.57 -10.52
CA LYS A 79 -24.44 16.89 -9.11
C LYS A 79 -23.54 15.79 -8.52
N LYS A 80 -22.35 16.14 -8.03
CA LYS A 80 -21.53 15.21 -7.23
C LYS A 80 -22.21 14.96 -5.89
N LYS A 81 -22.39 13.69 -5.51
CA LYS A 81 -22.80 13.31 -4.15
C LYS A 81 -21.66 13.64 -3.18
N SER A 82 -22.00 14.31 -2.10
CA SER A 82 -21.18 14.63 -0.95
C SER A 82 -21.49 13.63 0.17
N PHE A 83 -20.45 13.17 0.86
CA PHE A 83 -20.56 12.20 1.95
C PHE A 83 -20.40 12.93 3.28
N TYR A 84 -21.51 13.42 3.86
CA TYR A 84 -21.56 14.11 5.16
C TYR A 84 -21.16 13.24 6.34
N ASN A 85 -21.39 11.94 6.20
CA ASN A 85 -21.10 10.95 7.21
C ASN A 85 -19.61 10.59 7.31
N GLN A 86 -18.72 11.36 6.67
CA GLN A 86 -17.29 11.18 6.81
C GLN A 86 -16.49 12.47 6.71
N THR A 87 -15.37 12.48 7.41
CA THR A 87 -14.30 13.47 7.22
C THR A 87 -13.01 12.76 6.81
N THR A 88 -12.04 13.51 6.30
CA THR A 88 -10.73 12.96 5.95
C THR A 88 -9.64 13.68 6.73
N ILE A 89 -8.81 12.94 7.46
CA ILE A 89 -7.57 13.46 8.03
C ILE A 89 -6.44 13.17 7.05
N ARG A 90 -5.77 14.22 6.59
CA ARG A 90 -4.45 14.13 5.97
C ARG A 90 -3.41 13.99 7.08
N PHE A 91 -2.79 12.83 7.18
CA PHE A 91 -1.79 12.51 8.18
C PHE A 91 -0.42 12.50 7.50
N VAL A 92 0.50 13.33 7.98
CA VAL A 92 1.82 13.54 7.38
C VAL A 92 2.91 13.21 8.39
N ASP A 93 3.74 12.26 7.99
CA ASP A 93 4.78 11.68 8.81
C ASP A 93 6.03 11.43 7.90
N HIS A 94 6.60 10.23 7.79
CA HIS A 94 7.57 9.92 6.73
C HIS A 94 6.91 9.74 5.34
N THR A 95 5.60 9.51 5.31
CA THR A 95 4.78 9.50 4.11
C THR A 95 3.52 10.33 4.34
N THR A 96 2.60 10.35 3.36
CA THR A 96 1.29 11.01 3.51
C THR A 96 0.20 9.95 3.46
N LYS A 97 -0.66 9.94 4.46
CA LYS A 97 -1.80 9.05 4.57
C LYS A 97 -3.08 9.85 4.46
N SER A 98 -4.08 9.23 3.86
CA SER A 98 -5.45 9.74 3.85
C SER A 98 -6.29 8.81 4.71
N ILE A 99 -6.78 9.34 5.84
CA ILE A 99 -7.58 8.63 6.83
C ILE A 99 -9.01 9.13 6.72
N LYS A 100 -9.90 8.34 6.14
CA LYS A 100 -11.33 8.61 6.14
C LYS A 100 -11.94 8.08 7.44
N ILE A 101 -12.63 8.95 8.15
CA ILE A 101 -13.35 8.64 9.39
C ILE A 101 -14.83 8.72 9.08
N PHE A 102 -15.56 7.65 9.36
CA PHE A 102 -17.01 7.59 9.18
C PHE A 102 -17.72 7.74 10.52
N SER A 103 -18.94 8.29 10.52
CA SER A 103 -19.73 8.54 11.73
C SER A 103 -20.02 7.28 12.55
N ASN A 104 -19.98 6.09 11.93
CA ASN A 104 -20.17 4.80 12.58
C ASN A 104 -18.89 4.19 13.19
N GLY A 105 -17.85 5.00 13.41
CA GLY A 105 -16.58 4.54 13.97
C GLY A 105 -15.70 3.77 12.97
N LYS A 106 -16.10 3.61 11.72
CA LYS A 106 -15.25 2.96 10.70
C LYS A 106 -14.15 3.90 10.26
N LEU A 107 -12.94 3.36 10.09
CA LEU A 107 -11.80 4.04 9.50
C LEU A 107 -11.39 3.38 8.19
N GLN A 108 -11.05 4.19 7.19
CA GLN A 108 -10.33 3.74 5.99
C GLN A 108 -9.03 4.53 5.88
N ILE A 109 -7.90 3.84 6.03
CA ILE A 109 -6.56 4.42 6.04
C ILE A 109 -5.85 3.97 4.77
N THR A 110 -5.33 4.91 3.99
CA THR A 110 -4.54 4.65 2.78
C THR A 110 -3.16 5.29 2.90
N GLY A 111 -2.17 4.78 2.16
CA GLY A 111 -0.80 5.28 2.20
C GLY A 111 0.07 4.66 3.29
N VAL A 112 -0.39 3.60 3.95
CA VAL A 112 0.38 2.87 4.98
C VAL A 112 1.48 2.04 4.33
N THR A 113 2.69 2.01 4.87
CA THR A 113 3.83 1.29 4.25
C THR A 113 4.38 0.15 5.10
N SER A 114 3.96 0.01 6.37
CA SER A 114 4.26 -1.17 7.18
C SER A 114 3.09 -1.58 8.08
N PRO A 115 3.01 -2.87 8.50
CA PRO A 115 1.95 -3.33 9.40
C PRO A 115 1.97 -2.65 10.77
N LEU A 116 3.16 -2.37 11.31
CA LEU A 116 3.34 -1.71 12.60
C LEU A 116 2.78 -0.28 12.58
N GLU A 117 3.00 0.43 11.48
CA GLU A 117 2.49 1.78 11.30
C GLU A 117 0.95 1.84 11.33
N ALA A 118 0.26 0.83 10.81
CA ALA A 118 -1.21 0.81 10.79
C ALA A 118 -1.81 0.90 12.20
N GLU A 119 -1.21 0.19 13.15
CA GLU A 119 -1.67 0.13 14.53
C GLU A 119 -1.42 1.47 15.25
N ASP A 120 -0.22 2.03 15.08
CA ASP A 120 0.14 3.32 15.66
C ASP A 120 -0.77 4.45 15.15
N ILE A 121 -1.10 4.47 13.86
CA ILE A 121 -2.04 5.44 13.30
C ILE A 121 -3.40 5.32 13.99
N CYS A 122 -3.94 4.12 14.17
CA CYS A 122 -5.24 3.93 14.82
C CYS A 122 -5.21 4.48 16.26
N LYS A 123 -4.16 4.17 17.04
CA LYS A 123 -3.99 4.68 18.42
C LYS A 123 -3.91 6.20 18.47
N ILE A 124 -3.19 6.82 17.53
CA ILE A 124 -3.08 8.28 17.43
C ILE A 124 -4.46 8.89 17.11
N ILE A 125 -5.21 8.30 16.17
CA ILE A 125 -6.56 8.76 15.84
C ILE A 125 -7.50 8.65 17.03
N CYS A 126 -7.53 7.53 17.75
CA CYS A 126 -8.31 7.39 18.99
C CYS A 126 -7.92 8.46 20.01
N THR A 127 -6.62 8.73 20.17
CA THR A 127 -6.13 9.77 21.09
C THR A 127 -6.58 11.17 20.70
N ILE A 128 -6.60 11.50 19.40
CA ILE A 128 -7.07 12.79 18.90
C ILE A 128 -8.57 12.94 19.16
N ILE A 129 -9.38 11.94 18.79
CA ILE A 129 -10.83 11.96 18.96
C ILE A 129 -11.20 12.07 20.46
N ASN A 130 -10.55 11.29 21.32
CA ASN A 130 -10.79 11.30 22.76
C ASN A 130 -10.47 12.64 23.45
N LYS A 131 -9.67 13.51 22.82
CA LYS A 131 -9.36 14.84 23.35
C LYS A 131 -10.41 15.89 22.99
N ILE A 132 -11.33 15.57 22.08
CA ILE A 132 -12.38 16.49 21.64
C ILE A 132 -13.64 16.23 22.48
N PRO A 133 -14.03 17.15 23.37
CA PRO A 133 -15.22 16.99 24.20
C PRO A 133 -16.46 16.75 23.32
N PHE A 134 -17.34 15.85 23.78
CA PHE A 134 -18.62 15.52 23.13
C PHE A 134 -18.51 14.92 21.71
N CYS A 135 -17.31 14.63 21.21
CA CYS A 135 -17.14 14.00 19.90
C CYS A 135 -17.66 12.55 19.86
N THR A 136 -17.61 11.87 21.01
CA THR A 136 -18.06 10.49 21.23
C THR A 136 -18.74 10.39 22.60
N CYS A 137 -19.64 9.42 22.78
CA CYS A 137 -20.33 9.21 24.07
C CYS A 137 -19.39 8.74 25.17
N ASN A 138 -18.44 7.87 24.83
CA ASN A 138 -17.43 7.32 25.71
C ASN A 138 -16.04 7.45 25.08
N LYS A 139 -15.01 7.11 25.85
CA LYS A 139 -13.65 6.97 25.32
C LYS A 139 -13.65 5.93 24.19
N ILE A 140 -13.21 6.34 23.01
CA ILE A 140 -13.11 5.49 21.83
C ILE A 140 -11.83 4.66 21.85
N ASP A 141 -11.93 3.40 21.45
CA ASP A 141 -10.84 2.46 21.28
C ASP A 141 -10.98 1.63 20.00
N LEU A 142 -9.90 0.97 19.59
CA LEU A 142 -9.85 0.13 18.41
C LEU A 142 -10.43 -1.26 18.70
N ILE A 143 -11.51 -1.64 18.00
CA ILE A 143 -12.05 -3.01 18.05
C ILE A 143 -11.21 -3.94 17.18
N SER A 144 -11.04 -3.57 15.91
CA SER A 144 -10.39 -4.43 14.94
C SER A 144 -9.84 -3.64 13.77
N TYR A 145 -8.88 -4.23 13.07
CA TYR A 145 -8.45 -3.74 11.77
C TYR A 145 -8.11 -4.90 10.85
N LYS A 146 -8.19 -4.64 9.55
CA LYS A 146 -7.79 -5.59 8.50
C LYS A 146 -7.16 -4.87 7.33
N ILE A 147 -6.26 -5.57 6.64
CA ILE A 147 -5.72 -5.14 5.36
C ILE A 147 -6.80 -5.36 4.29
N ALA A 148 -7.15 -4.29 3.59
CA ALA A 148 -8.08 -4.35 2.46
C ALA A 148 -7.37 -4.44 1.11
N MET A 149 -6.13 -3.96 1.02
CA MET A 149 -5.30 -4.04 -0.18
C MET A 149 -3.83 -3.79 0.18
N ILE A 150 -2.93 -4.51 -0.48
CA ILE A 150 -1.48 -4.24 -0.47
C ILE A 150 -1.03 -4.04 -1.91
N ASN A 151 -0.21 -3.01 -2.14
CA ASN A 151 0.48 -2.77 -3.39
C ASN A 151 1.98 -2.81 -3.13
N THR A 152 2.69 -3.65 -3.87
CA THR A 152 4.15 -3.71 -3.84
C THR A 152 4.75 -3.37 -5.18
N ASN A 153 6.02 -2.97 -5.17
CA ASN A 153 6.81 -2.84 -6.37
C ASN A 153 8.24 -3.32 -6.14
N PHE A 154 8.87 -3.75 -7.23
CA PHE A 154 10.31 -4.01 -7.33
C PHE A 154 10.73 -3.94 -8.80
N CYS A 155 12.03 -4.01 -9.05
CA CYS A 155 12.58 -3.94 -10.40
C CYS A 155 13.78 -4.86 -10.53
N TYR A 156 13.89 -5.61 -11.63
CA TYR A 156 15.11 -6.36 -11.96
C TYR A 156 16.27 -5.46 -12.43
N ASN A 157 16.02 -4.16 -12.65
CA ASN A 157 16.94 -3.15 -13.18
C ASN A 157 17.66 -3.54 -14.48
N VAL A 158 17.02 -4.43 -15.25
CA VAL A 158 17.42 -4.81 -16.59
C VAL A 158 16.17 -4.98 -17.43
N GLY A 159 16.28 -4.74 -18.74
CA GLY A 159 15.18 -5.05 -19.64
C GLY A 159 14.89 -6.55 -19.68
N ILE A 160 13.61 -6.91 -19.80
CA ILE A 160 13.14 -8.31 -19.85
C ILE A 160 12.25 -8.50 -21.07
N ASP A 161 12.48 -9.57 -21.83
CA ASP A 161 11.64 -9.99 -22.94
C ASP A 161 10.31 -10.55 -22.41
N ILE A 162 9.29 -9.69 -22.38
CA ILE A 162 7.96 -10.06 -21.90
C ILE A 162 7.24 -11.04 -22.83
N LYS A 163 7.60 -11.11 -24.12
CA LYS A 163 6.97 -12.07 -25.05
C LYS A 163 7.45 -13.47 -24.73
N GLU A 164 8.75 -13.64 -24.49
CA GLU A 164 9.30 -14.94 -24.08
C GLU A 164 8.88 -15.30 -22.65
N LEU A 165 8.86 -14.33 -21.73
CA LEU A 165 8.34 -14.54 -20.38
C LEU A 165 6.87 -15.01 -20.40
N LYS A 166 6.02 -14.41 -21.24
CA LYS A 166 4.62 -14.85 -21.43
C LYS A 166 4.55 -16.32 -21.81
N LYS A 167 5.38 -16.79 -22.78
CA LYS A 167 5.40 -18.20 -23.19
C LYS A 167 5.77 -19.14 -22.04
N LEU A 168 6.68 -18.74 -21.16
CA LEU A 168 7.06 -19.51 -19.98
C LEU A 168 5.92 -19.55 -18.95
N LEU A 169 5.30 -18.41 -18.68
CA LEU A 169 4.23 -18.25 -17.69
C LEU A 169 2.94 -18.99 -18.10
N THR A 170 2.55 -18.95 -19.37
CA THR A 170 1.32 -19.61 -19.86
C THR A 170 1.35 -21.14 -19.71
N LYS A 171 2.53 -21.75 -19.48
CA LYS A 171 2.66 -23.19 -19.21
C LYS A 171 2.28 -23.57 -17.78
N LEU A 172 2.14 -22.59 -16.88
CA LEU A 172 1.86 -22.85 -15.47
C LEU A 172 0.35 -22.91 -15.21
N PRO A 173 -0.17 -23.95 -14.53
CA PRO A 173 -1.61 -24.17 -14.38
C PRO A 173 -2.30 -23.13 -13.49
N ASN A 174 -1.55 -22.50 -12.58
CA ASN A 174 -2.03 -21.47 -11.65
C ASN A 174 -1.80 -20.04 -12.16
N ILE A 175 -1.43 -19.85 -13.44
CA ILE A 175 -1.18 -18.54 -14.02
C ILE A 175 -2.03 -18.30 -15.26
N GLN A 176 -2.66 -17.12 -15.30
CA GLN A 176 -3.28 -16.57 -16.50
C GLN A 176 -2.53 -15.31 -16.91
N VAL A 177 -2.18 -15.17 -18.18
CA VAL A 177 -1.44 -13.99 -18.69
C VAL A 177 -2.23 -13.34 -19.81
N SER A 178 -2.50 -12.04 -19.67
CA SER A 178 -2.99 -11.19 -20.76
C SER A 178 -1.93 -10.15 -21.15
N PHE A 179 -1.86 -9.88 -22.44
CA PHE A 179 -0.97 -8.87 -23.02
C PHE A 179 -1.69 -8.24 -24.20
N ASP A 180 -1.97 -6.95 -24.09
CA ASP A 180 -2.57 -6.12 -25.14
C ASP A 180 -1.72 -4.84 -25.20
N SER A 181 -0.84 -4.76 -26.19
CA SER A 181 0.12 -3.67 -26.33
C SER A 181 -0.54 -2.31 -26.56
N ASP A 182 -1.75 -2.30 -27.11
CA ASP A 182 -2.47 -1.07 -27.43
C ASP A 182 -3.18 -0.51 -26.19
N ARG A 183 -3.51 -1.38 -25.23
CA ARG A 183 -4.17 -1.00 -23.97
C ARG A 183 -3.22 -0.87 -22.78
N TYR A 184 -2.11 -1.63 -22.74
CA TYR A 184 -1.26 -1.69 -21.56
C TYR A 184 0.19 -2.10 -21.89
N PRO A 185 1.21 -1.36 -21.38
CA PRO A 185 2.61 -1.53 -21.80
C PRO A 185 3.35 -2.73 -21.15
N GLY A 186 2.63 -3.68 -20.54
CA GLY A 186 3.23 -4.81 -19.82
C GLY A 186 2.34 -6.05 -19.81
N LEU A 187 2.81 -7.15 -19.25
CA LEU A 187 1.98 -8.31 -18.98
C LEU A 187 1.08 -8.03 -17.78
N ASN A 188 -0.19 -8.39 -17.91
CA ASN A 188 -1.11 -8.50 -16.78
C ASN A 188 -1.26 -9.99 -16.45
N ILE A 189 -0.68 -10.39 -15.33
CA ILE A 189 -0.58 -11.78 -14.89
C ILE A 189 -1.49 -11.96 -13.69
N LYS A 190 -2.40 -12.93 -13.73
CA LYS A 190 -3.18 -13.37 -12.58
C LYS A 190 -2.62 -14.69 -12.07
N HIS A 191 -2.14 -14.67 -10.83
CA HIS A 191 -1.69 -15.86 -10.10
C HIS A 191 -2.80 -16.33 -9.17
N LYS A 192 -3.19 -17.61 -9.29
CA LYS A 192 -4.10 -18.26 -8.34
C LYS A 192 -3.28 -18.77 -7.15
N ASN A 193 -3.52 -18.20 -5.98
CA ASN A 193 -2.82 -18.52 -4.74
C ASN A 193 -3.29 -19.86 -4.16
N SER A 194 -2.55 -20.39 -3.19
CA SER A 194 -2.86 -21.65 -2.50
C SER A 194 -4.19 -21.63 -1.73
N ASP A 195 -4.69 -20.44 -1.38
CA ASP A 195 -5.98 -20.22 -0.71
C ASP A 195 -7.13 -19.89 -1.69
N ASP A 196 -6.95 -20.22 -2.98
CA ASP A 196 -7.88 -19.95 -4.08
C ASP A 196 -8.17 -18.46 -4.35
N THR A 197 -7.49 -17.54 -3.68
CA THR A 197 -7.53 -16.12 -4.02
C THR A 197 -6.65 -15.79 -5.22
N TYR A 198 -6.78 -14.59 -5.78
CA TYR A 198 -6.01 -14.16 -6.94
C TYR A 198 -5.11 -12.97 -6.61
N THR A 199 -3.85 -13.08 -7.04
CA THR A 199 -2.86 -11.99 -7.01
C THR A 199 -2.67 -11.47 -8.44
N SER A 200 -2.73 -10.15 -8.61
CA SER A 200 -2.44 -9.50 -9.90
C SER A 200 -1.00 -9.02 -9.92
N ILE A 201 -0.27 -9.35 -10.98
CA ILE A 201 1.12 -8.95 -11.20
C ILE A 201 1.18 -8.22 -12.54
N LEU A 202 1.67 -6.99 -12.50
CA LEU A 202 1.89 -6.17 -13.67
C LEU A 202 3.40 -6.16 -13.94
N PHE A 203 3.81 -6.74 -15.06
CA PHE A 203 5.22 -6.92 -15.42
C PHE A 203 5.57 -6.10 -16.66
N PHE A 204 6.55 -5.21 -16.57
CA PHE A 204 6.93 -4.31 -17.65
C PHE A 204 8.23 -4.74 -18.34
N THR A 205 8.40 -4.34 -19.60
CA THR A 205 9.63 -4.59 -20.40
C THR A 205 10.89 -4.02 -19.77
N THR A 206 10.75 -3.00 -18.92
CA THR A 206 11.84 -2.39 -18.13
C THR A 206 12.32 -3.27 -16.98
N GLY A 207 11.69 -4.44 -16.76
CA GLY A 207 11.92 -5.30 -15.60
C GLY A 207 11.26 -4.79 -14.32
N SER A 208 10.47 -3.70 -14.39
CA SER A 208 9.65 -3.25 -13.27
C SER A 208 8.46 -4.20 -13.06
N VAL A 209 8.12 -4.43 -11.80
CA VAL A 209 7.04 -5.32 -11.41
C VAL A 209 6.19 -4.66 -10.32
N VAL A 210 4.87 -4.74 -10.45
CA VAL A 210 3.90 -4.34 -9.43
C VAL A 210 3.07 -5.55 -9.05
N ILE A 211 2.97 -5.86 -7.76
CA ILE A 211 2.04 -6.88 -7.25
C ILE A 211 0.91 -6.15 -6.51
N THR A 212 -0.33 -6.44 -6.87
CA THR A 212 -1.54 -5.73 -6.38
C THR A 212 -2.75 -6.67 -6.31
N GLY A 213 -3.85 -6.16 -5.76
CA GLY A 213 -5.12 -6.90 -5.62
C GLY A 213 -5.14 -7.90 -4.47
N VAL A 214 -4.15 -7.85 -3.58
CA VAL A 214 -3.96 -8.82 -2.48
C VAL A 214 -4.29 -8.22 -1.12
N LYS A 215 -4.72 -9.08 -0.19
CA LYS A 215 -5.11 -8.71 1.19
C LYS A 215 -4.22 -9.33 2.27
N SER A 216 -3.27 -10.16 1.88
CA SER A 216 -2.35 -10.87 2.77
C SER A 216 -0.93 -10.83 2.20
N PHE A 217 0.07 -10.95 3.07
CA PHE A 217 1.47 -11.04 2.65
C PHE A 217 1.79 -12.42 2.07
N LYS A 218 1.11 -13.48 2.54
CA LYS A 218 1.16 -14.81 1.93
C LYS A 218 0.93 -14.78 0.40
N GLY A 219 -0.13 -14.11 -0.07
CA GLY A 219 -0.42 -14.01 -1.51
C GLY A 219 0.65 -13.24 -2.30
N ILE A 220 1.32 -12.27 -1.67
CA ILE A 220 2.47 -11.57 -2.25
C ILE A 220 3.67 -12.51 -2.34
N ASN A 221 3.95 -13.26 -1.27
CA ASN A 221 5.07 -14.20 -1.20
C ASN A 221 5.01 -15.26 -2.30
N GLU A 222 3.85 -15.89 -2.48
CA GLU A 222 3.65 -16.91 -3.52
C GLU A 222 3.88 -16.31 -4.93
N ALA A 223 3.22 -15.18 -5.22
CA ALA A 223 3.34 -14.49 -6.49
C ALA A 223 4.78 -14.03 -6.79
N PHE A 224 5.45 -13.42 -5.80
CA PHE A 224 6.82 -12.96 -5.90
C PHE A 224 7.80 -14.12 -6.16
N THR A 225 7.64 -15.21 -5.42
CA THR A 225 8.51 -16.39 -5.51
C THR A 225 8.39 -17.02 -6.89
N ILE A 226 7.18 -17.25 -7.38
CA ILE A 226 6.96 -17.89 -8.69
C ILE A 226 7.54 -17.06 -9.83
N ILE A 227 7.26 -15.75 -9.85
CA ILE A 227 7.81 -14.87 -10.90
C ILE A 227 9.33 -14.84 -10.83
N THR A 228 9.90 -14.71 -9.64
CA THR A 228 11.36 -14.58 -9.49
C THR A 228 12.09 -15.89 -9.75
N ASP A 229 11.49 -17.04 -9.45
CA ASP A 229 12.06 -18.34 -9.79
C ASP A 229 12.06 -18.58 -11.30
N ILE A 230 11.03 -18.16 -12.03
CA ILE A 230 11.00 -18.25 -13.50
C ILE A 230 12.05 -17.33 -14.11
N ILE A 231 12.14 -16.09 -13.62
CA ILE A 231 13.13 -15.12 -14.09
C ILE A 231 14.55 -15.62 -13.81
N SER A 232 14.85 -16.06 -12.59
CA SER A 232 16.20 -16.52 -12.22
C SER A 232 16.65 -17.73 -13.04
N LYS A 233 15.78 -18.72 -13.26
CA LYS A 233 16.10 -19.92 -14.07
C LYS A 233 16.32 -19.62 -15.56
N ASN A 234 15.80 -18.49 -16.06
CA ASN A 234 15.84 -18.14 -17.48
C ASN A 234 16.49 -16.76 -17.72
N PHE A 235 17.28 -16.27 -16.76
CA PHE A 235 17.67 -14.87 -16.71
C PHE A 235 18.44 -14.44 -17.96
N ASP A 236 19.45 -15.21 -18.37
CA ASP A 236 20.28 -14.90 -19.54
C ASP A 236 19.48 -14.90 -20.85
N LYS A 237 18.48 -15.77 -20.95
CA LYS A 237 17.59 -15.86 -22.13
C LYS A 237 16.59 -14.70 -22.17
N LEU A 238 16.09 -14.28 -21.02
CA LEU A 238 15.06 -13.25 -20.91
C LEU A 238 15.61 -11.83 -20.89
N LYS A 239 16.87 -11.65 -20.47
CA LYS A 239 17.51 -10.33 -20.39
C LYS A 239 17.64 -9.70 -21.77
N THR A 240 17.30 -8.43 -21.87
CA THR A 240 17.46 -7.63 -23.09
C THR A 240 18.46 -6.49 -22.89
N ASN A 241 18.88 -5.87 -23.99
CA ASN A 241 19.80 -4.73 -23.99
C ASN A 241 19.11 -3.39 -23.70
N LEU A 242 17.84 -3.40 -23.28
CA LEU A 242 17.09 -2.18 -22.98
C LEU A 242 17.69 -1.46 -21.76
N LYS A 243 18.03 -0.18 -21.94
CA LYS A 243 18.55 0.68 -20.87
C LYS A 243 17.42 1.02 -19.90
N VAL A 244 17.57 0.62 -18.64
CA VAL A 244 16.61 0.94 -17.58
C VAL A 244 17.07 2.21 -16.86
N ASN A 245 16.31 3.28 -16.98
CA ASN A 245 16.55 4.48 -16.19
C ASN A 245 16.00 4.29 -14.78
N SER A 246 16.87 4.34 -13.78
CA SER A 246 16.44 4.32 -12.38
C SER A 246 15.68 5.61 -12.06
N PRO A 247 14.49 5.55 -11.44
CA PRO A 247 13.82 6.76 -10.94
C PRO A 247 14.73 7.49 -9.96
N LYS A 248 14.88 8.82 -10.11
CA LYS A 248 15.62 9.64 -9.14
C LYS A 248 14.89 9.60 -7.79
N THR A 249 15.46 8.96 -6.77
CA THR A 249 14.89 8.93 -5.42
C THR A 249 14.93 10.34 -4.81
N LYS A 250 13.80 10.85 -4.31
CA LYS A 250 13.73 12.18 -3.67
C LYS A 250 14.62 12.22 -2.42
N LYS A 251 15.46 13.26 -2.28
CA LYS A 251 16.43 13.43 -1.16
C LYS A 251 15.81 13.27 0.24
N ASN A 252 14.57 13.73 0.45
CA ASN A 252 13.91 13.67 1.76
C ASN A 252 13.58 12.24 2.22
N ILE A 253 13.46 11.27 1.30
CA ILE A 253 13.25 9.84 1.62
C ILE A 253 14.53 9.21 2.21
N LEU A 254 15.68 9.85 2.00
CA LEU A 254 17.00 9.37 2.39
C LEU A 254 17.52 9.99 3.71
N SER A 255 16.69 10.74 4.45
CA SER A 255 17.11 11.27 5.76
C SER A 255 17.45 10.13 6.71
N LYS A 256 18.62 10.19 7.34
CA LYS A 256 19.08 9.17 8.29
C LYS A 256 18.86 9.59 9.75
N HIS A 257 18.63 8.62 10.61
CA HIS A 257 18.70 8.76 12.07
C HIS A 257 19.49 7.56 12.60
N ASN A 258 20.52 7.81 13.41
CA ASN A 258 21.43 6.78 13.92
C ASN A 258 21.97 5.83 12.84
N GLY A 259 22.32 6.37 11.67
CA GLY A 259 22.88 5.59 10.55
C GLY A 259 21.87 4.87 9.65
N TYR A 260 20.61 4.72 10.08
CA TYR A 260 19.53 4.08 9.31
C TYR A 260 18.65 5.12 8.62
N TYR A 261 18.02 4.78 7.49
CA TYR A 261 17.01 5.67 6.92
C TYR A 261 15.81 5.77 7.85
N LYS A 262 15.32 6.99 8.10
CA LYS A 262 14.15 7.22 8.97
C LYS A 262 12.92 6.40 8.56
N LYS A 263 12.75 6.18 7.24
CA LYS A 263 11.68 5.32 6.72
C LYS A 263 11.79 3.88 7.25
N ASP A 264 13.01 3.33 7.31
CA ASP A 264 13.23 1.93 7.67
C ASP A 264 13.03 1.75 9.18
N LEU A 265 13.51 2.71 9.98
CA LEU A 265 13.26 2.77 11.42
C LEU A 265 11.76 2.85 11.74
N ARG A 266 11.02 3.70 11.04
CA ARG A 266 9.57 3.85 11.26
C ARG A 266 8.78 2.65 10.76
N CYS A 267 9.21 2.02 9.66
CA CYS A 267 8.64 0.74 9.26
C CYS A 267 8.78 -0.33 10.35
N ALA A 268 9.80 -0.23 11.20
CA ALA A 268 10.04 -1.07 12.37
C ALA A 268 9.42 -0.53 13.67
N GLY A 269 8.58 0.52 13.62
CA GLY A 269 7.94 1.10 14.82
C GLY A 269 8.87 1.98 15.67
N ILE A 270 10.07 2.32 15.18
CA ILE A 270 11.03 3.14 15.91
C ILE A 270 10.76 4.63 15.64
N LYS A 271 10.47 5.38 16.71
CA LYS A 271 10.32 6.84 16.67
C LYS A 271 11.69 7.49 16.42
N CYS A 272 11.79 8.32 15.37
CA CYS A 272 13.01 9.00 14.92
C CYS A 272 12.71 10.30 14.16
#